data_AF-A0A961YPH3-F1
#
_entry.id   AF-A0A961YPH3-F1
#
_cell.length_a   1.000
_cell.length_b   1.000
_cell.length_c   1.000
_cell.angle_alpha   90.00
_cell.angle_beta   90.00
_cell.angle_gamma   90.00
#
_symmetry.space_group_name_H-M   'P 1'
#
loop_
_entity.id
_entity.type
_entity.pdbx_description
1 polymer ?
#
loop_
_entity_poly.entity_id
_entity_poly.type
_entity_poly.pdbx_seq_one_letter_code
_entity_poly.pdbx_strand_id
1 'polypeptide(L)'
;MDQWRRWAPLAVLIGLCIIVGSFNTNFFSYFNFIRLLNSAAIPIVLCMGATFIILMGSIDLSVEGVVALAAVVASLLVANDVNAITWGLWAVPVALVIGAAMGF
;
A
#
# COMPACT_ATOMS: atom_id res chain seq x y z
N MET A 1 13.81 29.44 7.09
CA MET A 1 13.38 28.32 7.98
C MET A 1 12.88 27.11 7.19
N ASP A 2 12.72 27.22 5.87
CA ASP A 2 12.08 26.19 5.02
C ASP A 2 12.96 24.98 4.69
N GLN A 3 14.29 25.08 4.79
CA GLN A 3 15.17 23.95 4.42
C GLN A 3 15.02 22.77 5.38
N TRP A 4 14.76 23.00 6.67
CA TRP A 4 14.63 21.94 7.67
C TRP A 4 13.36 21.09 7.45
N ARG A 5 12.29 21.72 6.95
CA ARG A 5 11.02 21.05 6.66
C ARG A 5 11.16 19.99 5.56
N ARG A 6 12.13 20.15 4.64
CA ARG A 6 12.41 19.15 3.59
C ARG A 6 13.00 17.86 4.15
N TRP A 7 13.77 17.94 5.24
CA TRP A 7 14.40 16.78 5.89
C TRP A 7 13.54 16.18 7.01
N ALA A 8 12.49 16.89 7.44
CA ALA A 8 11.59 16.43 8.49
C ALA A 8 11.01 15.02 8.25
N PRO A 9 10.57 14.62 7.04
CA PRO A 9 10.05 13.26 6.81
C PRO A 9 11.12 12.18 7.03
N LEU A 10 12.35 12.42 6.57
CA LEU A 10 13.48 11.50 6.75
C LEU A 10 13.88 11.41 8.22
N ALA A 11 13.93 12.54 8.93
CA ALA A 11 14.21 12.57 10.36
C ALA A 11 13.16 11.80 11.16
N VAL A 12 11.88 11.96 10.83
CA VAL A 12 10.77 11.23 11.45
C VAL A 12 10.87 9.73 11.15
N LEU A 13 11.17 9.35 9.91
CA LEU A 13 11.33 7.95 9.52
C LEU A 13 12.46 7.28 10.32
N ILE A 14 13.63 7.91 10.39
CA ILE A 14 14.78 7.39 11.16
C ILE A 14 14.41 7.26 12.64
N GLY A 15 13.75 8.28 13.21
CA GLY A 15 13.27 8.24 14.58
C GLY A 15 12.32 7.08 14.85
N LEU A 16 11.33 6.86 13.97
CA LEU A 16 10.40 5.74 14.06
C LEU A 16 11.11 4.39 13.97
N CYS A 17 12.05 4.23 13.04
CA CYS A 17 12.83 2.99 12.91
C CYS A 17 13.62 2.65 14.19
N ILE A 18 14.22 3.65 14.84
CA ILE A 18 14.96 3.46 16.10
C ILE A 18 13.99 3.08 17.22
N ILE A 19 12.88 3.81 17.37
CA ILE A 19 11.87 3.56 18.40
C ILE A 19 11.29 2.15 18.24
N VAL A 20 10.73 1.83 17.08
CA VAL A 20 10.11 0.52 16.82
C VAL A 20 11.13 -0.61 16.92
N GLY A 21 12.34 -0.39 16.40
CA GLY A 21 13.42 -1.37 16.51
C GLY A 21 13.91 -1.62 17.93
N SER A 22 13.81 -0.63 18.82
CA SER A 22 14.14 -0.81 20.25
C SER A 22 13.10 -1.66 20.99
N PHE A 23 11.83 -1.59 20.60
CA PHE A 23 10.76 -2.41 21.19
C PHE A 23 10.64 -3.80 20.54
N ASN A 24 11.04 -3.95 19.27
CA ASN A 24 10.91 -5.20 18.53
C ASN A 24 12.22 -5.58 17.85
N THR A 25 12.90 -6.59 18.40
CA THR A 25 14.16 -7.13 17.87
C THR A 25 14.03 -7.74 16.47
N ASN A 26 12.82 -8.17 16.08
CA ASN A 26 12.57 -8.69 14.73
C ASN A 26 12.44 -7.59 13.67
N PHE A 27 12.32 -6.32 14.07
CA PHE A 27 12.14 -5.20 13.14
C PHE A 27 13.32 -5.09 12.15
N PHE A 28 14.56 -5.21 12.64
CA PHE A 28 15.77 -5.19 11.80
C PHE A 28 16.18 -6.57 11.28
N SER A 29 15.31 -7.58 11.38
CA SER A 29 15.59 -8.91 10.84
C SER A 29 15.64 -8.89 9.31
N TYR A 30 16.55 -9.69 8.74
CA TYR A 30 16.67 -9.89 7.29
C TYR A 30 15.33 -10.29 6.64
N PHE A 31 14.56 -11.17 7.30
CA PHE A 31 13.26 -11.59 6.81
C PHE A 31 12.22 -10.47 6.83
N ASN A 32 12.30 -9.55 7.81
CA ASN A 32 11.39 -8.41 7.87
C ASN A 32 11.70 -7.41 6.74
N PHE A 33 12.98 -7.19 6.44
CA PHE A 33 13.39 -6.42 5.26
C PHE A 33 12.89 -7.02 3.95
N ILE A 34 12.98 -8.35 3.77
CA ILE A 34 12.41 -9.01 2.58
C ILE A 34 10.90 -8.80 2.50
N ARG A 35 10.19 -8.94 3.62
CA ARG A 35 8.73 -8.70 3.67
C ARG A 35 8.39 -7.27 3.28
N LEU A 36 9.12 -6.29 3.81
CA LEU A 36 8.96 -4.88 3.47
C LEU A 36 9.19 -4.63 1.97
N LEU A 37 10.28 -5.15 1.41
CA LEU A 37 10.60 -5.01 -0.02
C LEU A 37 9.54 -5.66 -0.91
N ASN A 38 9.03 -6.83 -0.53
CA ASN A 38 7.95 -7.50 -1.25
C ASN A 38 6.64 -6.69 -1.22
N SER A 39 6.29 -6.10 -0.06
CA SER A 39 5.12 -5.23 0.04
C SER A 39 5.28 -3.93 -0.76
N ALA A 40 6.51 -3.41 -0.88
CA ALA A 40 6.81 -2.23 -1.69
C ALA A 40 6.84 -2.51 -3.21
N ALA A 41 6.99 -3.78 -3.64
CA ALA A 41 7.07 -4.12 -5.05
C ALA A 41 5.80 -3.76 -5.84
N ILE A 42 4.62 -4.00 -5.26
CA ILE A 42 3.32 -3.73 -5.89
C ILE A 42 3.15 -2.23 -6.24
N PRO A 43 3.27 -1.28 -5.29
CA PRO A 43 3.15 0.14 -5.62
C PRO A 43 4.25 0.63 -6.56
N ILE A 44 5.49 0.09 -6.48
CA ILE A 44 6.57 0.48 -7.41
C ILE A 44 6.21 0.12 -8.86
N VAL A 45 5.69 -1.09 -9.10
CA VAL A 45 5.27 -1.53 -10.43
C VAL A 45 4.11 -0.67 -10.94
N LEU A 46 3.14 -0.35 -10.08
CA LEU A 46 2.04 0.57 -10.41
C LEU A 46 2.54 1.97 -10.80
N CYS A 47 3.42 2.56 -9.98
CA CYS A 47 4.00 3.88 -10.25
C CYS A 47 4.77 3.89 -11.58
N MET A 48 5.48 2.80 -11.90
CA MET A 48 6.20 2.66 -13.17
C MET A 48 5.24 2.78 -14.36
N GLY A 49 4.07 2.12 -14.32
CA GLY A 49 3.03 2.27 -15.33
C GLY A 49 2.43 3.68 -15.38
N ALA A 50 2.17 4.27 -14.21
CA ALA A 50 1.61 5.61 -14.08
C ALA A 50 2.52 6.72 -14.65
N THR A 51 3.85 6.51 -14.70
CA THR A 51 4.76 7.51 -15.28
C THR A 51 4.44 7.84 -16.74
N PHE A 52 4.08 6.85 -17.56
CA PHE A 52 3.70 7.09 -18.96
C PHE A 52 2.42 7.91 -19.07
N ILE A 53 1.44 7.65 -18.21
CA ILE A 53 0.17 8.38 -18.14
C ILE A 53 0.44 9.85 -17.80
N ILE A 54 1.23 10.09 -16.75
CA ILE A 54 1.61 11.45 -16.33
C ILE A 54 2.33 12.20 -17.46
N LEU A 55 3.23 11.52 -18.18
CA LEU A 55 3.95 12.11 -19.31
C LEU A 55 3.04 12.43 -20.51
N MET A 56 1.96 11.68 -20.72
CA MET A 56 0.93 11.98 -21.72
C MET A 56 0.04 13.19 -21.33
N GLY A 57 0.26 13.78 -20.15
CA GLY A 57 -0.49 14.94 -19.66
C GLY A 57 -1.88 14.60 -19.13
N SER A 58 -2.23 13.31 -19.04
CA SER A 58 -3.38 12.85 -18.28
C SER A 58 -2.94 12.56 -16.84
N ILE A 59 -3.64 13.15 -15.87
CA ILE A 59 -3.47 12.78 -14.46
C ILE A 59 -4.56 11.76 -14.17
N ASP A 60 -4.30 10.50 -14.53
CA ASP A 60 -5.24 9.42 -14.28
C ASP A 60 -5.08 8.90 -12.84
N LEU A 61 -5.86 9.50 -11.93
CA LEU A 61 -5.93 9.06 -10.52
C LEU A 61 -6.87 7.85 -10.34
N SER A 62 -7.57 7.40 -11.39
CA SER A 62 -8.55 6.32 -11.28
C SER A 62 -7.89 4.99 -10.91
N VAL A 63 -6.66 4.74 -11.39
CA VAL A 63 -5.90 3.52 -11.11
C VAL A 63 -5.62 3.35 -9.61
N GLU A 64 -5.21 4.43 -8.92
CA GLU A 64 -5.02 4.38 -7.46
C GLU A 64 -6.36 4.16 -6.73
N GLY A 65 -7.44 4.78 -7.22
CA GLY A 65 -8.80 4.59 -6.70
C GLY A 65 -9.28 3.14 -6.79
N VAL A 66 -9.08 2.47 -7.93
CA VAL A 66 -9.46 1.06 -8.14
C VAL A 66 -8.63 0.13 -7.24
N VAL A 67 -7.33 0.38 -7.09
CA VAL A 67 -6.47 -0.39 -6.18
C VAL A 67 -6.91 -0.23 -4.73
N ALA A 68 -7.19 1.00 -4.29
CA ALA A 68 -7.68 1.28 -2.93
C ALA A 68 -9.04 0.61 -2.68
N LEU A 69 -9.97 0.69 -3.64
CA LEU A 69 -11.27 0.02 -3.56
C LEU A 69 -11.11 -1.50 -3.43
N ALA A 70 -10.30 -2.12 -4.30
CA ALA A 70 -10.05 -3.55 -4.27
C ALA A 70 -9.42 -4.00 -2.94
N ALA A 71 -8.50 -3.21 -2.38
CA ALA A 71 -7.89 -3.48 -1.07
C ALA A 71 -8.92 -3.42 0.07
N VAL A 72 -9.78 -2.38 0.07
CA VAL A 72 -10.84 -2.23 1.07
C VAL A 72 -11.84 -3.37 0.97
N VAL A 73 -12.32 -3.69 -0.23
CA VAL A 73 -13.24 -4.81 -0.48
C VAL A 73 -12.63 -6.12 0.00
N ALA A 74 -11.38 -6.42 -0.38
CA ALA A 74 -10.71 -7.63 0.06
C ALA A 74 -10.58 -7.69 1.59
N SER A 75 -10.20 -6.57 2.23
CA SER A 75 -10.03 -6.49 3.68
C SER A 75 -11.33 -6.69 4.46
N LEU A 76 -12.47 -6.23 3.92
CA LEU A 76 -13.79 -6.35 4.56
C LEU A 76 -14.46 -7.71 4.30
N LEU A 77 -13.93 -8.52 3.37
CA LEU A 77 -14.47 -9.83 3.03
C LEU A 77 -13.62 -10.99 3.59
N VAL A 78 -12.31 -10.78 3.77
CA VAL A 78 -11.44 -11.68 4.55
C VAL A 78 -11.76 -11.60 6.04
N ALA A 79 -11.21 -12.50 6.85
CA ALA A 79 -11.29 -12.40 8.31
C ALA A 79 -10.88 -11.00 8.78
N ASN A 80 -11.83 -10.28 9.40
CA ASN A 80 -11.67 -8.90 9.85
C ASN A 80 -12.45 -8.68 11.15
N ASP A 81 -12.10 -7.61 11.87
CA ASP A 81 -12.71 -7.27 13.17
C ASP A 81 -13.92 -6.31 13.05
N VAL A 82 -14.30 -5.91 11.84
CA VAL A 82 -15.33 -4.89 11.59
C VAL A 82 -16.70 -5.52 11.36
N ASN A 83 -16.76 -6.68 10.71
CA ASN A 83 -18.00 -7.37 10.38
C ASN A 83 -17.87 -8.89 10.61
N ALA A 84 -19.00 -9.60 10.64
CA ALA A 84 -19.03 -11.05 10.80
C ALA A 84 -18.78 -11.82 9.47
N ILE A 85 -18.41 -11.12 8.40
CA ILE A 85 -18.23 -11.72 7.07
C ILE A 85 -16.81 -12.29 6.99
N THR A 86 -16.68 -13.57 6.68
CA THR A 86 -15.37 -14.24 6.53
C THR A 86 -15.41 -15.17 5.32
N TRP A 87 -15.34 -14.57 4.14
CA TRP A 87 -15.38 -15.28 2.86
C TRP A 87 -14.01 -15.86 2.48
N GLY A 88 -12.95 -15.50 3.21
CA GLY A 88 -11.61 -16.07 3.03
C GLY A 88 -11.10 -15.83 1.61
N LEU A 89 -10.70 -16.89 0.91
CA LEU A 89 -10.20 -16.78 -0.48
C LEU A 89 -11.25 -16.25 -1.47
N TRP A 90 -12.54 -16.38 -1.19
CA TRP A 90 -13.60 -15.85 -2.07
C TRP A 90 -13.61 -14.31 -2.12
N ALA A 91 -12.92 -13.63 -1.20
CA ALA A 91 -12.73 -12.18 -1.26
C ALA A 91 -11.97 -11.74 -2.52
N VAL A 92 -11.05 -12.57 -3.02
CA VAL A 92 -10.19 -12.26 -4.18
C VAL A 92 -11.00 -12.11 -5.48
N PRO A 93 -11.80 -13.10 -5.92
CA PRO A 93 -12.61 -12.95 -7.14
C PRO A 93 -13.64 -11.81 -7.01
N VAL A 94 -14.19 -11.57 -5.82
CA VAL A 94 -15.14 -10.47 -5.60
C VAL A 94 -14.45 -9.10 -5.74
N ALA A 95 -13.28 -8.93 -5.14
CA ALA A 95 -12.48 -7.70 -5.29
C ALA A 95 -12.06 -7.46 -6.75
N LEU A 96 -11.75 -8.52 -7.50
CA LEU A 96 -11.45 -8.43 -8.93
C LEU A 96 -12.65 -7.97 -9.76
N VAL A 97 -13.84 -8.56 -9.53
CA VAL A 97 -15.05 -8.18 -10.26
C VAL A 97 -15.44 -6.74 -9.96
N ILE A 98 -15.39 -6.32 -8.70
CA ILE A 98 -15.72 -4.95 -8.31
C ILE A 98 -14.68 -3.96 -8.86
N GLY A 99 -13.39 -4.28 -8.78
CA GLY A 99 -12.32 -3.46 -9.35
C GLY A 99 -12.47 -3.30 -10.88
N ALA A 100 -12.73 -4.40 -11.60
CA ALA A 100 -12.97 -4.37 -13.04
C ALA A 100 -14.22 -3.56 -13.40
N ALA A 101 -15.27 -3.64 -12.59
CA ALA A 101 -16.50 -2.86 -12.76
C ALA A 101 -16.37 -1.39 -12.34
N MET A 102 -15.26 -0.96 -11.75
CA MET A 102 -15.07 0.43 -11.32
C MET A 102 -13.91 1.11 -12.05
N GLY A 103 -13.09 0.34 -12.76
CA GLY A 103 -11.99 0.84 -13.59
C GLY A 103 -12.35 1.06 -15.06
N PHE A 104 -13.65 1.08 -15.42
CA PHE A 104 -14.11 1.41 -16.77
C PHE A 104 -14.40 2.90 -16.96
#